data_AF-A0A673BPQ2-F1
#
_entry.id   AF-A0A673BPQ2-F1
#
_cell.length_a   1.000
_cell.length_b   1.000
_cell.length_c   1.000
_cell.angle_alpha   90.00
_cell.angle_beta   90.00
_cell.angle_gamma   90.00
#
_symmetry.space_group_name_H-M   'P 1'
#
loop_
_entity.id
_entity.type
_entity.pdbx_description
1 polymer ?
#
loop_
_entity_poly.entity_id
_entity_poly.type
_entity_poly.pdbx_seq_one_letter_code
_entity_poly.pdbx_strand_id
1 'polypeptide(L)'
;TVIFLKLLLWIFERKLYYNITMTNCIMCFCPEAFLTYASSVQVGAQSGIQECKHQFALDRWNCPESSLQLSKHTGLRSATRETSFVHAISAAGVMYTLTKNCSMGDFDNCGCDDSRIGRSGGRGWIWGGCSDNVEFGEKISKQFVDALEDGHDSRAAVNLHNNEAGRLAIKATMRKACKCHGVSGSCSIQTCWMQLADFREVGNYLKMKHEQAKKLEMDKKPARAGNSADNRGVLALTLRSIARTELIFLEDSPNYCLKNKSMGYRGTEGRECVKGGKNMSPWERKSCRRLCYECGLRVVEKRIEVVSSCNCKFHWCCTVKCEKCTQVVTKYYCGGKHNGRKPQNKTKRKHRGRRP
;
A
#
# COMPACT_ATOMS: atom_id res chain seq x y z
N THR A 1 -40.77 -0.30 -31.80
CA THR A 1 -39.52 -1.09 -31.86
C THR A 1 -38.24 -0.25 -31.81
N VAL A 2 -38.14 0.90 -32.47
CA VAL A 2 -36.91 1.73 -32.46
C VAL A 2 -36.67 2.51 -31.15
N ILE A 3 -37.72 2.86 -30.39
CA ILE A 3 -37.60 3.59 -29.12
C ILE A 3 -37.14 2.66 -27.97
N PHE A 4 -37.57 1.40 -27.98
CA PHE A 4 -37.16 0.40 -26.99
C PHE A 4 -35.67 0.03 -27.11
N LEU A 5 -35.14 -0.03 -28.34
CA LEU A 5 -33.70 -0.23 -28.57
C LEU A 5 -32.87 0.97 -28.11
N LYS A 6 -33.36 2.21 -28.30
CA LYS A 6 -32.65 3.42 -27.83
C LYS A 6 -32.64 3.53 -26.31
N LEU A 7 -33.69 3.08 -25.61
CA LEU A 7 -33.72 3.05 -24.14
C LEU A 7 -32.76 1.97 -23.57
N LEU A 8 -32.68 0.80 -24.23
CA LEU A 8 -31.72 -0.25 -23.88
C LEU A 8 -30.27 0.18 -24.12
N LEU A 9 -29.99 0.87 -25.23
CA LEU A 9 -28.67 1.46 -25.52
C LEU A 9 -28.29 2.55 -24.50
N TRP A 10 -29.25 3.37 -24.06
CA TRP A 10 -28.98 4.41 -23.06
C TRP A 10 -28.75 3.85 -21.64
N ILE A 11 -29.42 2.76 -21.27
CA ILE A 11 -29.17 2.03 -20.02
C ILE A 11 -27.81 1.29 -20.07
N PHE A 12 -27.43 0.76 -21.24
CA PHE A 12 -26.11 0.15 -21.46
C PHE A 12 -24.99 1.20 -21.40
N GLU A 13 -25.14 2.35 -22.03
CA GLU A 13 -24.14 3.43 -21.99
C GLU A 13 -23.97 4.03 -20.59
N ARG A 14 -25.05 4.16 -19.80
CA ARG A 14 -24.94 4.65 -18.41
C ARG A 14 -24.32 3.63 -17.43
N LYS A 15 -24.49 2.32 -17.66
CA LYS A 15 -23.80 1.30 -16.85
C LYS A 15 -22.31 1.18 -17.18
N LEU A 16 -21.89 1.53 -18.40
CA LEU A 16 -20.47 1.57 -18.76
C LEU A 16 -19.70 2.76 -18.14
N TYR A 17 -20.38 3.86 -17.82
CA TYR A 17 -19.72 5.04 -17.25
C TYR A 17 -19.26 4.87 -15.79
N TYR A 18 -19.72 3.83 -15.09
CA TYR A 18 -19.33 3.55 -13.70
C TYR A 18 -18.28 2.43 -13.55
N ASN A 19 -17.85 1.80 -14.66
CA ASN A 19 -16.91 0.67 -14.67
C ASN A 19 -15.61 0.96 -15.46
N ILE A 20 -15.16 2.22 -15.48
CA ILE A 20 -13.88 2.63 -16.09
C ILE A 20 -12.70 2.30 -15.14
N THR A 21 -12.58 1.04 -14.74
CA THR A 21 -11.39 0.49 -14.06
C THR A 21 -10.92 -0.85 -14.63
N MET A 22 -11.64 -1.45 -15.58
CA MET A 22 -11.31 -2.78 -16.13
C MET A 22 -10.87 -2.77 -17.61
N THR A 23 -10.93 -1.65 -18.32
CA THR A 23 -10.85 -1.67 -19.79
C THR A 23 -9.45 -1.89 -20.38
N ASN A 24 -8.37 -1.78 -19.59
CA ASN A 24 -7.02 -2.00 -20.10
C ASN A 24 -6.56 -3.47 -20.08
N CYS A 25 -7.29 -4.38 -19.41
CA CYS A 25 -7.00 -5.82 -19.48
C CYS A 25 -7.84 -6.58 -20.54
N ILE A 26 -8.87 -5.95 -21.13
CA ILE A 26 -9.89 -6.68 -21.89
C ILE A 26 -9.53 -6.86 -23.39
N MET A 27 -8.55 -6.12 -23.92
CA MET A 27 -8.32 -6.04 -25.38
C MET A 27 -7.15 -6.86 -25.94
N CYS A 28 -6.53 -7.76 -25.16
CA CYS A 28 -5.57 -8.73 -25.66
C CYS A 28 -5.95 -10.12 -25.16
N PHE A 29 -6.43 -11.00 -26.06
CA PHE A 29 -6.64 -12.44 -25.86
C PHE A 29 -6.66 -12.90 -24.39
N CYS A 30 -7.72 -12.59 -23.64
CA CYS A 30 -7.88 -13.11 -22.29
C CYS A 30 -8.39 -14.55 -22.40
N PRO A 31 -7.58 -15.59 -22.08
CA PRO A 31 -8.16 -16.91 -21.85
C PRO A 31 -9.17 -16.80 -20.70
N GLU A 32 -10.23 -17.62 -20.71
CA GLU A 32 -11.25 -17.64 -19.64
C GLU A 32 -10.65 -17.67 -18.22
N ALA A 33 -9.45 -18.24 -18.07
CA ALA A 33 -8.66 -18.27 -16.84
C ALA A 33 -8.33 -16.88 -16.24
N PHE A 34 -8.27 -15.81 -17.04
CA PHE A 34 -7.97 -14.46 -16.54
C PHE A 34 -9.19 -13.82 -15.85
N LEU A 35 -10.42 -14.18 -16.26
CA LEU A 35 -11.64 -13.68 -15.61
C LEU A 35 -11.83 -14.29 -14.22
N THR A 36 -11.46 -15.56 -14.02
CA THR A 36 -11.61 -16.27 -12.75
C THR A 36 -10.88 -15.58 -11.60
N TYR A 37 -9.67 -15.06 -11.86
CA TYR A 37 -8.82 -14.47 -10.82
C TYR A 37 -8.96 -12.94 -10.71
N ALA A 38 -9.57 -12.27 -11.69
CA ALA A 38 -9.61 -10.81 -11.78
C ALA A 38 -10.19 -10.13 -10.53
N SER A 39 -11.26 -10.70 -9.93
CA SER A 39 -11.86 -10.16 -8.71
C SER A 39 -10.91 -10.23 -7.52
N SER A 40 -10.23 -11.36 -7.35
CA SER A 40 -9.25 -11.58 -6.27
C SER A 40 -7.99 -10.73 -6.45
N VAL A 41 -7.56 -10.52 -7.71
CA VAL A 41 -6.48 -9.59 -8.04
C VAL A 41 -6.85 -8.16 -7.64
N GLN A 42 -8.07 -7.70 -7.98
CA GLN A 42 -8.53 -6.37 -7.59
C GLN A 42 -8.56 -6.19 -6.06
N VAL A 43 -9.10 -7.17 -5.32
CA VAL A 43 -9.11 -7.17 -3.86
C VAL A 43 -7.69 -7.14 -3.29
N GLY A 44 -6.78 -7.94 -3.85
CA GLY A 44 -5.39 -7.98 -3.40
C GLY A 44 -4.63 -6.67 -3.65
N ALA A 45 -4.84 -6.03 -4.80
CA ALA A 45 -4.27 -4.72 -5.08
C ALA A 45 -4.82 -3.66 -4.10
N GLN A 46 -6.12 -3.68 -3.81
CA GLN A 46 -6.74 -2.78 -2.83
C GLN A 46 -6.19 -3.01 -1.41
N SER A 47 -6.01 -4.27 -1.00
CA SER A 47 -5.39 -4.63 0.28
C SER A 47 -3.96 -4.09 0.38
N GLY A 48 -3.17 -4.22 -0.70
CA GLY A 48 -1.83 -3.63 -0.80
C GLY A 48 -1.83 -2.11 -0.58
N ILE A 49 -2.76 -1.39 -1.21
CA ILE A 49 -2.89 0.07 -1.04
C ILE A 49 -3.40 0.46 0.35
N GLN A 50 -4.29 -0.33 0.95
CA GLN A 50 -4.72 -0.10 2.33
C GLN A 50 -3.54 -0.24 3.31
N GLU A 51 -2.69 -1.24 3.11
CA GLU A 51 -1.48 -1.41 3.92
C GLU A 51 -0.46 -0.30 3.64
N CYS A 52 -0.33 0.16 2.40
CA CYS A 52 0.46 1.35 2.07
C CYS A 52 0.01 2.60 2.83
N LYS A 53 -1.30 2.87 2.87
CA LYS A 53 -1.87 3.96 3.67
C LYS A 53 -1.58 3.80 5.16
N HIS A 54 -1.62 2.57 5.66
CA HIS A 54 -1.27 2.28 7.05
C HIS A 54 0.20 2.61 7.34
N GLN A 55 1.13 2.07 6.54
CA GLN A 55 2.58 2.27 6.72
C GLN A 55 3.00 3.75 6.63
N PHE A 56 2.34 4.53 5.78
CA PHE A 56 2.67 5.93 5.52
C PHE A 56 1.71 6.94 6.20
N ALA A 57 0.86 6.49 7.13
CA ALA A 57 -0.16 7.33 7.76
C ALA A 57 0.41 8.61 8.40
N LEU A 58 1.63 8.51 8.96
CA LEU A 58 2.34 9.60 9.64
C LEU A 58 3.54 10.15 8.86
N ASP A 59 3.68 9.79 7.59
CA ASP A 59 4.71 10.31 6.69
C ASP A 59 4.19 11.45 5.84
N ARG A 60 5.05 12.36 5.36
CA ARG A 60 4.62 13.54 4.58
C ARG A 60 3.85 13.13 3.33
N TRP A 61 4.29 12.07 2.66
CA TRP A 61 3.52 11.33 1.68
C TRP A 61 2.75 10.21 2.37
N ASN A 62 1.44 10.13 2.16
CA ASN A 62 0.54 9.24 2.92
C ASN A 62 -0.21 8.24 2.03
N CYS A 63 0.41 7.81 0.92
CA CYS A 63 -0.19 6.92 -0.05
C CYS A 63 -1.57 7.41 -0.57
N PRO A 64 -1.61 8.51 -1.36
CA PRO A 64 -2.86 9.08 -1.85
C PRO A 64 -3.65 8.10 -2.74
N GLU A 65 -4.96 8.29 -2.90
CA GLU A 65 -5.82 7.42 -3.73
C GLU A 65 -5.34 7.29 -5.18
N SER A 66 -4.63 8.31 -5.70
CA SER A 66 -4.00 8.25 -7.02
C SER A 66 -2.95 7.14 -7.15
N SER A 67 -2.41 6.64 -6.04
CA SER A 67 -1.46 5.52 -6.01
C SER A 67 -2.09 4.17 -6.35
N LEU A 68 -3.43 4.02 -6.29
CA LEU A 68 -4.13 2.81 -6.74
C LEU A 68 -4.14 2.69 -8.27
N GLN A 69 -3.93 3.80 -9.01
CA GLN A 69 -3.93 3.83 -10.46
C GLN A 69 -2.57 3.39 -11.03
N LEU A 70 -2.18 2.14 -10.77
CA LEU A 70 -0.96 1.54 -11.33
C LEU A 70 -0.97 1.58 -12.87
N SER A 71 -2.15 1.51 -13.49
CA SER A 71 -2.34 1.43 -14.95
C SER A 71 -2.44 2.76 -15.71
N LYS A 72 -2.36 3.93 -15.07
CA LYS A 72 -2.43 5.21 -15.80
C LYS A 72 -1.09 5.93 -15.75
N HIS A 73 -0.42 5.98 -16.91
CA HIS A 73 0.80 6.77 -17.21
C HIS A 73 0.74 8.27 -16.85
N THR A 74 -0.37 8.76 -16.29
CA THR A 74 -0.63 10.16 -15.96
C THR A 74 -0.46 10.51 -14.49
N GLY A 75 -0.50 9.54 -13.56
CA GLY A 75 -0.50 9.82 -12.11
C GLY A 75 0.78 9.42 -11.37
N LEU A 76 1.43 8.33 -11.78
CA LEU A 76 2.60 7.76 -11.11
C LEU A 76 3.78 7.56 -12.07
N ARG A 77 3.98 8.49 -13.00
CA ARG A 77 5.13 8.44 -13.92
C ARG A 77 6.46 8.68 -13.22
N SER A 78 6.41 9.25 -12.01
CA SER A 78 7.61 9.53 -11.23
C SER A 78 8.19 8.24 -10.67
N ALA A 79 9.46 8.00 -10.92
CA ALA A 79 10.17 6.82 -10.45
C ALA A 79 10.83 7.08 -9.09
N THR A 80 10.04 7.54 -8.10
CA THR A 80 10.53 7.90 -6.77
C THR A 80 10.58 6.70 -5.83
N ARG A 81 11.17 6.92 -4.65
CA ARG A 81 11.23 5.92 -3.58
C ARG A 81 9.85 5.48 -3.09
N GLU A 82 8.85 6.35 -3.12
CA GLU A 82 7.49 6.00 -2.70
C GLU A 82 6.81 5.11 -3.75
N THR A 83 7.07 5.34 -5.03
CA THR A 83 6.46 4.55 -6.10
C THR A 83 7.04 3.14 -6.14
N SER A 84 8.34 2.96 -5.86
CA SER A 84 8.93 1.62 -5.69
C SER A 84 8.24 0.80 -4.61
N PHE A 85 7.86 1.42 -3.49
CA PHE A 85 7.09 0.76 -2.44
C PHE A 85 5.67 0.40 -2.90
N VAL A 86 4.99 1.30 -3.63
CA VAL A 86 3.62 1.06 -4.16
C VAL A 86 3.60 -0.15 -5.09
N HIS A 87 4.57 -0.26 -6.01
CA HIS A 87 4.71 -1.42 -6.89
C HIS A 87 4.91 -2.71 -6.10
N ALA A 88 5.86 -2.71 -5.15
CA ALA A 88 6.15 -3.87 -4.32
C ALA A 88 4.94 -4.33 -3.48
N ILE A 89 4.28 -3.42 -2.75
CA ILE A 89 3.16 -3.78 -1.87
C ILE A 89 1.91 -4.19 -2.66
N SER A 90 1.71 -3.64 -3.86
CA SER A 90 0.59 -4.03 -4.74
C SER A 90 0.80 -5.43 -5.30
N ALA A 91 2.01 -5.74 -5.81
CA ALA A 91 2.36 -7.07 -6.28
C ALA A 91 2.29 -8.12 -5.17
N ALA A 92 2.76 -7.75 -3.96
CA ALA A 92 2.66 -8.56 -2.76
C ALA A 92 1.20 -8.80 -2.35
N GLY A 93 0.35 -7.77 -2.35
CA GLY A 93 -1.07 -7.88 -1.98
C GLY A 93 -1.86 -8.79 -2.92
N VAL A 94 -1.59 -8.72 -4.23
CA VAL A 94 -2.16 -9.63 -5.23
C VAL A 94 -1.72 -11.06 -4.97
N MET A 95 -0.41 -11.30 -4.83
CA MET A 95 0.13 -12.64 -4.54
C MET A 95 -0.43 -13.21 -3.23
N TYR A 96 -0.50 -12.39 -2.18
CA TYR A 96 -1.01 -12.77 -0.87
C TYR A 96 -2.46 -13.26 -0.94
N THR A 97 -3.32 -12.45 -1.58
CA THR A 97 -4.76 -12.73 -1.67
C THR A 97 -5.02 -13.97 -2.52
N LEU A 98 -4.35 -14.12 -3.66
CA LEU A 98 -4.51 -15.29 -4.52
C LEU A 98 -4.03 -16.57 -3.85
N THR A 99 -2.89 -16.52 -3.17
CA THR A 99 -2.39 -17.67 -2.38
C THR A 99 -3.38 -18.04 -1.29
N LYS A 100 -3.93 -17.04 -0.58
CA LYS A 100 -4.86 -17.27 0.53
C LYS A 100 -6.17 -17.91 0.06
N ASN A 101 -6.76 -17.37 -1.00
CA ASN A 101 -7.99 -17.89 -1.62
C ASN A 101 -7.78 -19.32 -2.14
N CYS A 102 -6.60 -19.59 -2.72
CA CYS A 102 -6.23 -20.93 -3.14
C CYS A 102 -6.23 -21.93 -1.98
N SER A 103 -5.56 -21.62 -0.88
CA SER A 103 -5.52 -22.48 0.31
C SER A 103 -6.86 -22.62 1.03
N MET A 104 -7.78 -21.67 0.83
CA MET A 104 -9.15 -21.72 1.36
C MET A 104 -10.09 -22.59 0.52
N GLY A 105 -9.68 -22.96 -0.70
CA GLY A 105 -10.52 -23.70 -1.64
C GLY A 105 -11.49 -22.81 -2.42
N ASP A 106 -11.21 -21.51 -2.55
CA ASP A 106 -12.04 -20.59 -3.34
C ASP A 106 -11.86 -20.78 -4.86
N PHE A 107 -10.85 -21.53 -5.28
CA PHE A 107 -10.56 -21.84 -6.67
C PHE A 107 -10.45 -23.35 -6.88
N ASP A 108 -11.13 -23.87 -7.89
CA ASP A 108 -11.11 -25.32 -8.21
C ASP A 108 -9.76 -25.78 -8.81
N ASN A 109 -9.04 -24.87 -9.47
CA ASN A 109 -7.84 -25.18 -10.25
C ASN A 109 -6.54 -25.13 -9.43
N CYS A 110 -6.61 -24.91 -8.13
CA CYS A 110 -5.43 -24.86 -7.27
C CYS A 110 -5.77 -25.35 -5.85
N GLY A 111 -4.74 -25.68 -5.09
CA GLY A 111 -4.88 -26.11 -3.71
C GLY A 111 -3.60 -25.85 -2.92
N CYS A 112 -3.52 -26.48 -1.75
CA CYS A 112 -2.37 -26.42 -0.86
C CYS A 112 -1.10 -26.99 -1.52
N ASP A 113 0.06 -26.61 -0.99
CA ASP A 113 1.33 -27.27 -1.32
C ASP A 113 1.45 -28.59 -0.54
N ASP A 114 1.17 -29.69 -1.25
CA ASP A 114 1.20 -31.04 -0.68
C ASP A 114 2.58 -31.71 -0.78
N SER A 115 3.58 -31.04 -1.36
CA SER A 115 4.88 -31.63 -1.74
C SER A 115 5.68 -32.25 -0.57
N ARG A 116 5.43 -31.76 0.66
CA ARG A 116 6.14 -32.18 1.88
C ARG A 116 5.29 -33.02 2.83
N ILE A 117 4.00 -33.19 2.57
CA ILE A 117 3.07 -33.85 3.50
C ILE A 117 3.57 -35.27 3.83
N GLY A 118 3.49 -35.64 5.10
CA GLY A 118 3.91 -36.95 5.63
C GLY A 118 5.41 -37.09 5.88
N ARG A 119 6.25 -36.14 5.43
CA ARG A 119 7.69 -36.18 5.70
C ARG A 119 7.98 -35.76 7.15
N SER A 120 8.98 -36.39 7.77
CA SER A 120 9.49 -35.95 9.06
C SER A 120 10.19 -34.59 8.93
N GLY A 121 9.76 -33.61 9.72
CA GLY A 121 10.38 -32.28 9.76
C GLY A 121 11.55 -32.19 10.76
N GLY A 122 11.76 -33.23 11.55
CA GLY A 122 12.73 -33.27 12.63
C GLY A 122 12.17 -34.04 13.83
N ARG A 123 12.86 -33.95 14.97
CA ARG A 123 12.45 -34.67 16.17
C ARG A 123 11.11 -34.13 16.69
N GLY A 124 10.10 -34.99 16.83
CA GLY A 124 8.80 -34.68 17.43
C GLY A 124 7.83 -33.90 16.53
N TRP A 125 8.09 -33.77 15.22
CA TRP A 125 7.10 -33.16 14.31
C TRP A 125 7.16 -33.65 12.87
N ILE A 126 6.00 -33.62 12.22
CA ILE A 126 5.80 -34.04 10.83
C ILE A 126 5.17 -32.92 10.00
N TRP A 127 5.42 -32.92 8.70
CA TRP A 127 4.73 -32.07 7.75
C TRP A 127 3.31 -32.58 7.49
N GLY A 128 2.34 -31.69 7.51
CA GLY A 128 0.94 -32.01 7.21
C GLY A 128 0.07 -30.76 7.26
N GLY A 129 -1.25 -30.91 7.16
CA GLY A 129 -2.16 -29.77 7.03
C GLY A 129 -2.07 -29.13 5.64
N CYS A 130 -2.55 -27.90 5.51
CA CYS A 130 -2.53 -27.14 4.26
C CYS A 130 -1.38 -26.12 4.27
N SER A 131 -0.31 -26.39 3.53
CA SER A 131 0.73 -25.37 3.30
C SER A 131 0.29 -24.40 2.21
N ASP A 132 0.48 -23.11 2.44
CA ASP A 132 0.05 -22.08 1.48
C ASP A 132 0.86 -22.15 0.17
N ASN A 133 0.15 -22.28 -0.97
CA ASN A 133 0.76 -22.45 -2.29
C ASN A 133 1.21 -21.11 -2.90
N VAL A 134 2.35 -20.60 -2.41
CA VAL A 134 2.90 -19.31 -2.82
C VAL A 134 3.38 -19.28 -4.28
N GLU A 135 3.74 -20.42 -4.87
CA GLU A 135 4.16 -20.49 -6.28
C GLU A 135 2.98 -20.19 -7.22
N PHE A 136 1.78 -20.68 -6.88
CA PHE A 136 0.55 -20.33 -7.60
C PHE A 136 0.28 -18.82 -7.51
N GLY A 137 0.27 -18.25 -6.31
CA GLY A 137 0.01 -16.82 -6.12
C GLY A 137 1.04 -15.93 -6.82
N GLU A 138 2.31 -16.33 -6.82
CA GLU A 138 3.38 -15.61 -7.52
C GLU A 138 3.17 -15.63 -9.05
N LYS A 139 2.86 -16.81 -9.61
CA LYS A 139 2.64 -16.97 -11.05
C LYS A 139 1.51 -16.07 -11.55
N ILE A 140 0.39 -16.05 -10.86
CA ILE A 140 -0.76 -15.24 -11.25
C ILE A 140 -0.48 -13.76 -10.98
N SER A 141 0.16 -13.39 -9.86
CA SER A 141 0.59 -12.00 -9.60
C SER A 141 1.48 -11.45 -10.72
N LYS A 142 2.46 -12.24 -11.20
CA LYS A 142 3.28 -11.88 -12.38
C LYS A 142 2.41 -11.62 -13.61
N GLN A 143 1.50 -12.52 -13.94
CA GLN A 143 0.65 -12.39 -15.14
C GLN A 143 -0.24 -11.15 -15.14
N PHE A 144 -0.70 -10.69 -13.97
CA PHE A 144 -1.57 -9.51 -13.88
C PHE A 144 -0.81 -8.22 -13.66
N VAL A 145 0.09 -8.19 -12.67
CA VAL A 145 0.75 -6.95 -12.23
C VAL A 145 1.86 -6.57 -13.18
N ASP A 146 2.64 -7.54 -13.68
CA ASP A 146 3.74 -7.24 -14.61
C ASP A 146 3.22 -6.95 -16.03
N ALA A 147 2.03 -7.46 -16.40
CA ALA A 147 1.37 -7.12 -17.66
C ALA A 147 0.91 -5.65 -17.75
N LEU A 148 0.85 -4.94 -16.61
CA LEU A 148 0.60 -3.50 -16.60
C LEU A 148 1.85 -2.69 -16.99
N GLU A 149 3.03 -3.30 -16.97
CA GLU A 149 4.30 -2.69 -17.35
C GLU A 149 4.62 -3.03 -18.81
N ASP A 150 3.90 -2.41 -19.75
CA ASP A 150 4.09 -2.58 -21.21
C ASP A 150 5.30 -1.79 -21.77
N GLY A 151 5.81 -0.85 -20.97
CA GLY A 151 6.93 0.01 -21.30
C GLY A 151 8.23 -0.77 -21.52
N HIS A 152 9.02 -0.31 -22.49
CA HIS A 152 10.35 -0.86 -22.77
C HIS A 152 11.46 0.06 -22.23
N ASP A 153 11.11 1.00 -21.35
CA ASP A 153 12.01 2.00 -20.78
C ASP A 153 12.62 1.57 -19.44
N SER A 154 13.58 2.34 -18.93
CA SER A 154 14.24 2.05 -17.65
C SER A 154 13.28 2.05 -16.47
N ARG A 155 12.18 2.81 -16.55
CA ARG A 155 11.12 2.84 -15.56
C ARG A 155 10.40 1.50 -15.46
N ALA A 156 9.95 0.95 -16.59
CA ALA A 156 9.29 -0.35 -16.59
C ALA A 156 10.20 -1.45 -16.01
N ALA A 157 11.50 -1.45 -16.34
CA ALA A 157 12.45 -2.40 -15.77
C ALA A 157 12.59 -2.27 -14.24
N VAL A 158 12.61 -1.03 -13.73
CA VAL A 158 12.63 -0.74 -12.28
C VAL A 158 11.33 -1.17 -11.61
N ASN A 159 10.18 -0.91 -12.23
CA ASN A 159 8.87 -1.32 -11.72
C ASN A 159 8.75 -2.84 -11.62
N LEU A 160 9.17 -3.57 -12.66
CA LEU A 160 9.21 -5.04 -12.67
C LEU A 160 10.12 -5.60 -11.57
N HIS A 161 11.29 -4.99 -11.35
CA HIS A 161 12.18 -5.36 -10.24
C HIS A 161 11.49 -5.17 -8.88
N ASN A 162 10.82 -4.03 -8.67
CA ASN A 162 10.13 -3.74 -7.42
C ASN A 162 8.91 -4.65 -7.20
N ASN A 163 8.17 -4.99 -8.26
CA ASN A 163 7.09 -5.99 -8.20
C ASN A 163 7.63 -7.34 -7.71
N GLU A 164 8.79 -7.77 -8.23
CA GLU A 164 9.44 -9.00 -7.81
C GLU A 164 9.91 -8.94 -6.35
N ALA A 165 10.50 -7.82 -5.91
CA ALA A 165 10.85 -7.62 -4.52
C ALA A 165 9.64 -7.76 -3.58
N GLY A 166 8.47 -7.26 -4.01
CA GLY A 166 7.19 -7.44 -3.32
C GLY A 166 6.77 -8.90 -3.19
N ARG A 167 6.83 -9.67 -4.28
CA ARG A 167 6.51 -11.11 -4.27
C ARG A 167 7.48 -11.92 -3.42
N LEU A 168 8.77 -11.59 -3.48
CA LEU A 168 9.79 -12.22 -2.62
C LEU A 168 9.61 -11.88 -1.15
N ALA A 169 9.08 -10.70 -0.81
CA ALA A 169 8.75 -10.36 0.58
C ALA A 169 7.69 -11.31 1.17
N ILE A 170 6.72 -11.76 0.36
CA ILE A 170 5.74 -12.78 0.79
C ILE A 170 6.45 -14.09 1.15
N LYS A 171 7.34 -14.58 0.27
CA LYS A 171 8.10 -15.81 0.53
C LYS A 171 9.03 -15.68 1.74
N ALA A 172 9.68 -14.52 1.89
CA ALA A 172 10.62 -14.25 2.98
C ALA A 172 9.97 -14.14 4.36
N THR A 173 8.68 -13.77 4.42
CA THR A 173 7.92 -13.60 5.67
C THR A 173 7.07 -14.81 6.02
N MET A 174 7.08 -15.88 5.23
CA MET A 174 6.33 -17.10 5.57
C MET A 174 6.77 -17.69 6.91
N ARG A 175 5.80 -18.18 7.68
CA ARG A 175 6.02 -18.79 9.00
C ARG A 175 5.62 -20.26 9.00
N LYS A 176 6.32 -21.05 9.82
CA LYS A 176 5.90 -22.42 10.12
C LYS A 176 4.85 -22.39 11.22
N ALA A 177 3.61 -22.76 10.89
CA ALA A 177 2.54 -22.95 11.87
C ALA A 177 2.50 -24.43 12.28
N CYS A 178 2.21 -24.72 13.54
CA CYS A 178 2.18 -26.08 14.09
C CYS A 178 0.94 -26.30 14.96
N LYS A 179 0.40 -27.53 14.93
CA LYS A 179 -0.65 -28.01 15.82
C LYS A 179 -0.13 -29.16 16.66
N CYS A 180 -0.30 -29.06 17.97
CA CYS A 180 0.12 -30.08 18.93
C CYS A 180 -0.95 -31.17 19.09
N HIS A 181 -0.51 -32.43 19.16
CA HIS A 181 -1.37 -33.62 19.19
C HIS A 181 -1.04 -34.58 20.35
N GLY A 182 -0.19 -34.20 21.29
CA GLY A 182 0.15 -35.02 22.45
C GLY A 182 -0.98 -35.13 23.48
N VAL A 183 -0.85 -36.08 24.40
CA VAL A 183 -1.80 -36.32 25.50
C VAL A 183 -2.05 -35.01 26.26
N SER A 184 -3.32 -34.72 26.55
CA SER A 184 -3.78 -33.48 27.19
C SER A 184 -3.37 -32.18 26.48
N GLY A 185 -3.17 -32.21 25.15
CA GLY A 185 -2.77 -31.03 24.37
C GLY A 185 -1.28 -30.71 24.41
N SER A 186 -0.45 -31.63 24.91
CA SER A 186 1.01 -31.48 24.89
C SER A 186 1.59 -31.47 23.47
N CYS A 187 2.76 -30.86 23.29
CA CYS A 187 3.45 -30.79 21.98
C CYS A 187 4.50 -31.89 21.79
N SER A 188 4.31 -33.08 22.39
CA SER A 188 5.22 -34.23 22.23
C SER A 188 5.28 -34.73 20.79
N ILE A 189 4.16 -34.64 20.08
CA ILE A 189 4.07 -34.76 18.63
C ILE A 189 3.25 -33.59 18.09
N GLN A 190 3.71 -32.98 17.01
CA GLN A 190 3.01 -31.89 16.35
C GLN A 190 3.07 -32.01 14.82
N THR A 191 2.06 -31.47 14.17
CA THR A 191 1.95 -31.39 12.71
C THR A 191 2.15 -29.95 12.30
N CYS A 192 3.04 -29.66 11.36
CA CYS A 192 3.33 -28.30 10.93
C CYS A 192 3.12 -28.11 9.41
N TRP A 193 2.78 -26.89 9.02
CA TRP A 193 2.65 -26.43 7.65
C TRP A 193 3.30 -25.04 7.47
N MET A 194 3.59 -24.68 6.23
CA MET A 194 4.02 -23.31 5.91
C MET A 194 2.78 -22.43 5.70
N GLN A 195 2.74 -21.30 6.38
CA GLN A 195 1.64 -20.35 6.31
C GLN A 195 2.16 -18.95 5.98
N LEU A 196 1.40 -18.19 5.22
CA LEU A 196 1.59 -16.76 5.06
C LEU A 196 1.58 -16.08 6.44
N ALA A 197 2.49 -15.12 6.63
CA ALA A 197 2.40 -14.19 7.75
C ALA A 197 1.16 -13.29 7.65
N ASP A 198 0.87 -12.55 8.71
CA ASP A 198 -0.12 -11.49 8.63
C ASP A 198 0.35 -10.41 7.66
N PHE A 199 -0.53 -9.89 6.78
CA PHE A 199 -0.11 -8.95 5.73
C PHE A 199 0.53 -7.67 6.29
N ARG A 200 0.23 -7.32 7.54
CA ARG A 200 0.92 -6.26 8.29
C ARG A 200 2.43 -6.51 8.44
N GLU A 201 2.85 -7.75 8.67
CA GLU A 201 4.27 -8.11 8.76
C GLU A 201 4.98 -7.93 7.41
N VAL A 202 4.30 -8.27 6.31
CA VAL A 202 4.77 -8.01 4.94
C VAL A 202 4.94 -6.50 4.70
N GLY A 203 3.93 -5.72 5.09
CA GLY A 203 3.96 -4.25 5.02
C GLY A 203 5.13 -3.65 5.80
N ASN A 204 5.35 -4.12 7.03
CA ASN A 204 6.48 -3.71 7.87
C ASN A 204 7.83 -4.09 7.22
N TYR A 205 7.95 -5.30 6.68
CA TYR A 205 9.14 -5.76 5.98
C TYR A 205 9.47 -4.87 4.77
N LEU A 206 8.48 -4.60 3.92
CA LEU A 206 8.65 -3.73 2.76
C LEU A 206 8.91 -2.27 3.16
N LYS A 207 8.38 -1.81 4.30
CA LYS A 207 8.64 -0.45 4.81
C LYS A 207 10.11 -0.29 5.18
N MET A 208 10.72 -1.30 5.81
CA MET A 208 12.17 -1.32 6.06
C MET A 208 12.96 -1.31 4.74
N LYS A 209 12.54 -2.09 3.73
CA LYS A 209 13.18 -2.08 2.40
C LYS A 209 13.06 -0.73 1.71
N HIS A 210 11.96 -0.03 1.89
CA HIS A 210 11.77 1.32 1.36
C HIS A 210 12.70 2.35 2.00
N GLU A 211 12.96 2.25 3.32
CA GLU A 211 13.92 3.12 4.00
C GLU A 211 15.36 2.92 3.49
N GLN A 212 15.69 1.68 3.11
CA GLN A 212 17.00 1.27 2.60
C GLN A 212 17.12 1.31 1.06
N ALA A 213 16.05 1.71 0.37
CA ALA A 213 15.97 1.68 -1.08
C ALA A 213 17.09 2.50 -1.74
N LYS A 214 17.61 1.99 -2.85
CA LYS A 214 18.76 2.56 -3.56
C LYS A 214 18.32 3.36 -4.78
N LYS A 215 18.90 4.55 -4.94
CA LYS A 215 18.77 5.32 -6.18
C LYS A 215 19.68 4.72 -7.23
N LEU A 216 19.15 4.49 -8.41
CA LEU A 216 19.91 4.02 -9.55
C LEU A 216 20.24 5.22 -10.44
N GLU A 217 21.51 5.60 -10.48
CA GLU A 217 21.99 6.63 -11.39
C GLU A 217 22.08 6.03 -12.80
N MET A 218 21.30 6.60 -13.73
CA MET A 218 21.43 6.27 -15.15
C MET A 218 22.46 7.21 -15.74
N ASP A 219 23.62 6.66 -16.15
CA ASP A 219 24.66 7.45 -16.81
C ASP A 219 24.04 8.17 -18.02
N LYS A 220 23.91 9.49 -17.91
CA LYS A 220 23.53 10.39 -19.01
C LYS A 220 24.70 10.56 -19.99
N LYS A 221 25.39 9.49 -20.39
CA LYS A 221 26.21 9.59 -21.59
C LYS A 221 25.23 9.83 -22.74
N PRO A 222 25.39 10.91 -23.53
CA PRO A 222 24.49 11.17 -24.64
C PRO A 222 24.57 9.94 -25.53
N ALA A 223 23.44 9.22 -25.64
CA ALA A 223 23.29 8.21 -26.65
C ALA A 223 23.62 8.89 -27.97
N ARG A 224 24.74 8.52 -28.60
CA ARG A 224 24.92 8.81 -30.02
C ARG A 224 23.67 8.27 -30.69
N ALA A 225 22.90 9.17 -31.32
CA ALA A 225 21.66 8.85 -32.00
C ALA A 225 21.91 7.61 -32.89
N GLY A 226 21.39 6.47 -32.48
CA GLY A 226 21.81 5.18 -33.05
C GLY A 226 21.14 3.98 -32.42
N ASN A 227 21.45 3.63 -31.17
CA ASN A 227 21.08 2.30 -30.65
C ASN A 227 20.51 2.33 -29.21
N SER A 228 19.18 2.30 -29.06
CA SER A 228 18.49 2.13 -27.76
C SER A 228 18.73 0.76 -27.10
N ALA A 229 19.33 -0.21 -27.81
CA ALA A 229 19.61 -1.55 -27.29
C ALA A 229 20.77 -1.57 -26.28
N ASP A 230 21.73 -0.65 -26.39
CA ASP A 230 22.97 -0.67 -25.60
C ASP A 230 22.72 -0.27 -24.12
N ASN A 231 21.90 0.76 -23.91
CA ASN A 231 21.49 1.19 -22.56
C ASN A 231 20.63 0.14 -21.82
N ARG A 232 19.89 -0.69 -22.57
CA ARG A 232 19.06 -1.76 -22.01
C ARG A 232 19.91 -2.93 -21.50
N GLY A 233 20.99 -3.26 -22.22
CA GLY A 233 21.97 -4.27 -21.79
C GLY A 233 22.67 -3.86 -20.50
N VAL A 234 23.13 -2.61 -20.42
CA VAL A 234 23.77 -2.07 -19.21
C VAL A 234 22.81 -2.06 -18.02
N LEU A 235 21.58 -1.57 -18.20
CA LEU A 235 20.57 -1.57 -17.14
C LEU A 235 20.25 -2.98 -16.64
N ALA A 236 20.09 -3.95 -17.55
CA ALA A 236 19.84 -5.33 -17.18
C ALA A 236 21.01 -5.94 -16.38
N LEU A 237 22.25 -5.61 -16.73
CA LEU A 237 23.44 -6.01 -15.96
C LEU A 237 23.47 -5.36 -14.57
N THR A 238 23.15 -4.07 -14.47
CA THR A 238 23.10 -3.37 -13.18
C THR A 238 22.01 -3.94 -12.27
N LEU A 239 20.81 -4.20 -12.82
CA LEU A 239 19.71 -4.83 -12.07
C LEU A 239 20.07 -6.24 -11.59
N ARG A 240 20.81 -7.03 -12.37
CA ARG A 240 21.31 -8.34 -11.94
C ARG A 240 22.28 -8.27 -10.76
N SER A 241 23.01 -7.16 -10.62
CA SER A 241 23.94 -6.96 -9.49
C SER A 241 23.23 -6.55 -8.20
N ILE A 242 21.98 -6.08 -8.31
CA ILE A 242 21.15 -5.66 -7.18
C ILE A 242 20.38 -6.88 -6.67
N ALA A 243 20.37 -7.06 -5.35
CA ALA A 243 19.59 -8.13 -4.74
C ALA A 243 18.10 -7.94 -5.06
N ARG A 244 17.45 -9.03 -5.52
CA ARG A 244 16.03 -9.03 -5.93
C ARG A 244 15.05 -8.62 -4.82
N THR A 245 15.47 -8.64 -3.56
CA THR A 245 14.68 -8.23 -2.38
C THR A 245 14.78 -6.74 -2.07
N GLU A 246 15.67 -6.00 -2.73
CA GLU A 246 15.88 -4.57 -2.49
C GLU A 246 14.98 -3.73 -3.40
N LEU A 247 14.48 -2.62 -2.87
CA LEU A 247 13.73 -1.65 -3.65
C LEU A 247 14.66 -0.63 -4.29
N ILE A 248 14.32 -0.22 -5.51
CA ILE A 248 15.12 0.71 -6.31
C ILE A 248 14.25 1.80 -6.92
N PHE A 249 14.83 2.97 -7.12
CA PHE A 249 14.16 4.13 -7.71
C PHE A 249 15.13 4.96 -8.57
N LEU A 250 14.61 5.81 -9.45
CA LEU A 250 15.42 6.61 -10.39
C LEU A 250 15.41 8.10 -10.05
N GLU A 251 14.30 8.60 -9.53
CA GLU A 251 14.05 10.03 -9.32
C GLU A 251 14.00 10.39 -7.83
N ASP A 252 14.50 11.58 -7.48
CA ASP A 252 14.42 12.08 -6.12
C ASP A 252 12.97 12.40 -5.74
N SER A 253 12.60 12.06 -4.51
CA SER A 253 11.26 12.34 -4.00
C SER A 253 11.01 13.85 -3.90
N PRO A 254 9.88 14.36 -4.41
CA PRO A 254 9.55 15.78 -4.34
C PRO A 254 9.23 16.23 -2.92
N ASN A 255 9.13 17.55 -2.72
CA ASN A 255 8.71 18.08 -1.42
C ASN A 255 7.20 17.91 -1.19
N TYR A 256 6.83 16.84 -0.48
CA TYR A 256 5.45 16.50 -0.12
C TYR A 256 4.78 17.45 0.90
N CYS A 257 5.49 18.41 1.47
CA CYS A 257 4.87 19.45 2.30
C CYS A 257 3.91 20.32 1.46
N LEU A 258 4.28 20.58 0.21
CA LEU A 258 3.56 21.49 -0.67
C LEU A 258 2.43 20.77 -1.41
N LYS A 259 1.33 21.47 -1.59
CA LYS A 259 0.23 21.02 -2.43
C LYS A 259 0.61 21.17 -3.90
N ASN A 260 0.50 20.10 -4.68
CA ASN A 260 0.69 20.10 -6.12
C ASN A 260 -0.48 19.38 -6.78
N LYS A 261 -1.40 20.16 -7.40
CA LYS A 261 -2.58 19.61 -8.06
C LYS A 261 -2.24 18.73 -9.26
N SER A 262 -1.21 19.11 -10.04
CA SER A 262 -0.81 18.40 -11.25
C SER A 262 -0.27 17.00 -10.94
N MET A 263 0.43 16.84 -9.82
CA MET A 263 0.94 15.53 -9.36
C MET A 263 0.04 14.85 -8.32
N GLY A 264 -1.14 15.41 -8.02
CA GLY A 264 -2.08 14.84 -7.04
C GLY A 264 -1.66 14.97 -5.56
N TYR A 265 -0.60 15.72 -5.25
CA TYR A 265 -0.14 15.93 -3.87
C TYR A 265 -1.03 16.93 -3.13
N ARG A 266 -1.61 16.51 -2.02
CA ARG A 266 -2.52 17.35 -1.21
C ARG A 266 -1.78 18.32 -0.26
N GLY A 267 -0.49 18.10 -0.01
CA GLY A 267 0.28 18.80 1.02
C GLY A 267 0.01 18.25 2.43
N THR A 268 0.70 18.78 3.43
CA THR A 268 0.56 18.32 4.84
C THR A 268 -0.41 19.15 5.68
N GLU A 269 -0.94 20.25 5.14
CA GLU A 269 -1.94 21.06 5.84
C GLU A 269 -3.25 20.29 6.06
N GLY A 270 -3.82 20.43 7.25
CA GLY A 270 -5.04 19.75 7.68
C GLY A 270 -4.83 18.31 8.17
N ARG A 271 -3.61 17.78 8.11
CA ARG A 271 -3.33 16.39 8.53
C ARG A 271 -3.25 16.23 10.04
N GLU A 272 -3.78 15.10 10.50
CA GLU A 272 -3.65 14.68 11.89
C GLU A 272 -2.19 14.27 12.18
N CYS A 273 -1.68 14.70 13.32
CA CYS A 273 -0.40 14.30 13.86
C CYS A 273 -0.57 13.86 15.32
N VAL A 274 0.43 13.17 15.85
CA VAL A 274 0.35 12.55 17.17
C VAL A 274 1.37 13.22 18.10
N LYS A 275 0.90 13.69 19.26
CA LYS A 275 1.73 14.33 20.29
C LYS A 275 1.61 13.55 21.60
N GLY A 276 2.59 12.67 21.83
CA GLY A 276 2.71 11.92 23.09
C GLY A 276 1.70 10.79 23.26
N GLY A 277 2.15 9.74 23.94
CA GLY A 277 1.39 8.53 24.28
C GLY A 277 2.33 7.53 24.98
N LYS A 278 1.80 6.74 25.92
CA LYS A 278 2.61 5.80 26.71
C LYS A 278 3.16 4.64 25.85
N ASN A 279 2.46 4.28 24.77
CA ASN A 279 2.79 3.12 23.92
C ASN A 279 3.16 3.52 22.47
N MET A 280 3.85 4.65 22.29
CA MET A 280 4.20 5.15 20.95
C MET A 280 5.69 5.07 20.67
N SER A 281 6.03 4.66 19.46
CA SER A 281 7.40 4.66 18.96
C SER A 281 7.99 6.08 18.91
N PRO A 282 9.33 6.23 18.99
CA PRO A 282 9.98 7.52 18.82
C PRO A 282 9.62 8.22 17.49
N TRP A 283 9.32 7.43 16.45
CA TRP A 283 8.90 7.92 15.14
C TRP A 283 7.53 8.60 15.17
N GLU A 284 6.55 7.97 15.81
CA GLU A 284 5.19 8.48 15.97
C GLU A 284 5.16 9.75 16.83
N ARG A 285 5.95 9.78 17.90
CA ARG A 285 6.05 10.96 18.79
C ARG A 285 6.58 12.21 18.09
N LYS A 286 7.42 12.04 17.06
CA LYS A 286 7.98 13.13 16.24
C LYS A 286 7.10 13.49 15.03
N SER A 287 5.93 12.87 14.85
CA SER A 287 5.05 13.10 13.70
C SER A 287 4.64 14.56 13.54
N CYS A 288 4.24 15.26 14.61
CA CYS A 288 3.87 16.68 14.53
C CYS A 288 5.05 17.59 14.11
N ARG A 289 6.28 17.23 14.48
CA ARG A 289 7.48 17.94 14.04
C ARG A 289 7.72 17.75 12.53
N ARG A 290 7.66 16.50 12.06
CA ARG A 290 7.92 16.13 10.65
C ARG A 290 6.83 16.61 9.69
N LEU A 291 5.57 16.53 10.10
CA LEU A 291 4.41 16.86 9.26
C LEU A 291 4.08 18.36 9.28
N CYS A 292 4.19 19.00 10.45
CA CYS A 292 3.78 20.39 10.61
C CYS A 292 4.99 21.34 10.62
N TYR A 293 5.85 21.26 11.66
CA TYR A 293 6.89 22.27 11.88
C TYR A 293 7.94 22.32 10.77
N GLU A 294 8.45 21.17 10.33
CA GLU A 294 9.43 21.09 9.22
C GLU A 294 8.84 21.52 7.87
N CYS A 295 7.50 21.47 7.73
CA CYS A 295 6.78 21.97 6.58
C CYS A 295 6.37 23.46 6.74
N GLY A 296 6.79 24.15 7.80
CA GLY A 296 6.47 25.55 8.06
C GLY A 296 5.04 25.80 8.59
N LEU A 297 4.33 24.74 8.98
CA LEU A 297 2.97 24.78 9.54
C LEU A 297 3.02 24.80 11.08
N ARG A 298 1.89 25.14 11.71
CA ARG A 298 1.73 25.07 13.17
C ARG A 298 0.86 23.88 13.56
N VAL A 299 1.02 23.41 14.78
CA VAL A 299 0.12 22.40 15.36
C VAL A 299 -1.11 23.11 15.95
N VAL A 300 -2.30 22.63 15.59
CA VAL A 300 -3.59 23.09 16.07
C VAL A 300 -4.25 21.96 16.85
N GLU A 301 -4.62 22.23 18.09
CA GLU A 301 -5.31 21.26 18.94
C GLU A 301 -6.83 21.36 18.69
N LYS A 302 -7.50 20.21 18.53
CA LYS A 302 -8.95 20.10 18.40
C LYS A 302 -9.47 19.07 19.40
N ARG A 303 -10.42 19.47 20.23
CA ARG A 303 -11.15 18.55 21.12
C ARG A 303 -12.29 17.94 20.33
N ILE A 304 -12.31 16.62 20.21
CA ILE A 304 -13.32 15.87 19.44
C ILE A 304 -13.97 14.86 20.38
N GLU A 305 -15.29 14.80 20.36
CA GLU A 305 -16.05 13.76 21.04
C GLU A 305 -15.96 12.47 20.22
N VAL A 306 -15.34 11.45 20.81
CA VAL A 306 -15.24 10.11 20.24
C VAL A 306 -16.22 9.22 20.99
N VAL A 307 -17.13 8.61 20.25
CA VAL A 307 -18.04 7.59 20.77
C VAL A 307 -17.34 6.24 20.65
N SER A 308 -17.13 5.56 21.77
CA SER A 308 -16.54 4.22 21.81
C SER A 308 -17.45 3.25 22.56
N SER A 309 -17.38 1.97 22.20
CA SER A 309 -18.06 0.91 22.95
C SER A 309 -17.34 0.70 24.28
N CYS A 310 -18.08 0.73 25.38
CA CYS A 310 -17.57 0.60 26.74
C CYS A 310 -18.47 -0.32 27.56
N ASN A 311 -18.02 -0.69 28.77
CA ASN A 311 -18.79 -1.48 29.73
C ASN A 311 -19.41 -2.76 29.12
N CYS A 312 -18.66 -3.39 28.20
CA CYS A 312 -19.13 -4.57 27.49
C CYS A 312 -19.32 -5.75 28.46
N LYS A 313 -20.54 -6.28 28.52
CA LYS A 313 -20.89 -7.47 29.30
C LYS A 313 -21.21 -8.62 28.37
N PHE A 314 -20.57 -9.76 28.62
CA PHE A 314 -20.88 -11.00 27.94
C PHE A 314 -22.11 -11.65 28.58
N HIS A 315 -23.12 -11.93 27.77
CA HIS A 315 -24.28 -12.71 28.14
C HIS A 315 -24.07 -14.14 27.67
N TRP A 316 -24.09 -15.07 28.63
CA TRP A 316 -24.02 -16.50 28.36
C TRP A 316 -25.22 -16.88 27.47
N CYS A 317 -24.93 -17.52 26.32
CA CYS A 317 -25.67 -17.49 25.02
C CYS A 317 -25.04 -16.61 23.91
N CYS A 318 -23.74 -16.31 24.01
CA CYS A 318 -22.88 -15.79 22.93
C CYS A 318 -23.12 -14.34 22.50
N THR A 319 -23.79 -13.54 23.32
CA THR A 319 -24.06 -12.13 22.99
C THR A 319 -23.24 -11.19 23.86
N VAL A 320 -22.46 -10.29 23.26
CA VAL A 320 -21.81 -9.18 23.99
C VAL A 320 -22.69 -7.95 23.85
N LYS A 321 -23.15 -7.40 24.99
CA LYS A 321 -23.86 -6.11 25.02
C LYS A 321 -22.91 -5.05 25.56
N CYS A 322 -22.72 -3.97 24.81
CA CYS A 322 -21.89 -2.83 25.19
C CYS A 322 -22.72 -1.56 25.26
N GLU A 323 -22.34 -0.67 26.15
CA GLU A 323 -22.85 0.70 26.20
C GLU A 323 -22.03 1.59 25.25
N LYS A 324 -22.60 2.73 24.84
CA LYS A 324 -21.88 3.76 24.06
C LYS A 324 -21.39 4.85 25.01
N CYS A 325 -20.08 4.94 25.20
CA CYS A 325 -19.46 6.01 25.99
C CYS A 325 -18.97 7.12 25.06
N THR A 326 -19.25 8.37 25.42
CA THR A 326 -18.67 9.56 24.78
C THR A 326 -17.44 10.00 25.56
N GLN A 327 -16.31 10.11 24.87
CA GLN A 327 -15.05 10.57 25.46
C GLN A 327 -14.51 11.77 24.68
N VAL A 328 -14.17 12.85 25.36
CA VAL A 328 -13.54 14.01 24.72
C VAL A 328 -12.04 13.74 24.57
N VAL A 329 -11.58 13.55 23.33
CA VAL A 329 -10.17 13.30 23.01
C VAL A 329 -9.57 14.53 22.34
N THR A 330 -8.38 14.94 22.77
CA THR A 330 -7.61 16.01 22.11
C THR A 330 -6.82 15.41 20.96
N LYS A 331 -7.10 15.88 19.75
CA LYS A 331 -6.36 15.54 18.53
C LYS A 331 -5.56 16.74 18.02
N TYR A 332 -4.47 16.46 17.31
CA TYR A 332 -3.55 17.48 16.82
C TYR A 332 -3.54 17.50 15.30
N TYR A 333 -3.62 18.68 14.70
CA TYR A 333 -3.67 18.85 13.25
C TYR A 333 -2.65 19.89 12.79
N CYS A 334 -2.07 19.72 11.60
CA CYS A 334 -1.28 20.77 10.98
C CYS A 334 -2.19 21.87 10.43
N GLY A 335 -1.96 23.12 10.80
CA GLY A 335 -2.70 24.27 10.31
C GLY A 335 -1.77 25.32 9.68
N GLY A 336 -2.29 26.08 8.72
CA GLY A 336 -1.60 27.23 8.14
C GLY A 336 -1.19 28.27 9.19
N LYS A 337 -0.08 28.98 8.90
CA LYS A 337 0.26 30.20 9.63
C LYS A 337 -0.86 31.20 9.37
N HIS A 338 -1.44 31.77 10.43
CA HIS A 338 -2.30 32.94 10.27
C HIS A 338 -1.44 34.03 9.61
N ASN A 339 -1.76 34.41 8.38
CA ASN A 339 -1.42 35.75 7.90
C ASN A 339 -2.27 36.71 8.72
N GLY A 340 -1.76 37.07 9.89
CA GLY A 340 -2.30 38.11 10.74
C GLY A 340 -2.10 39.47 10.09
N ARG A 341 -2.75 39.73 8.94
CA ARG A 341 -3.21 41.09 8.65
C ARG A 341 -4.40 41.32 9.58
N LYS A 342 -4.10 41.72 10.83
CA LYS A 342 -5.07 42.51 11.60
C LYS A 342 -5.48 43.68 10.70
N PRO A 343 -6.78 43.97 10.51
CA PRO A 343 -7.16 45.25 9.94
C PRO A 343 -6.57 46.32 10.86
N GLN A 344 -5.64 47.13 10.35
CA GLN A 344 -5.25 48.35 11.03
C GLN A 344 -6.50 49.24 11.06
N ASN A 345 -7.19 49.29 12.20
CA ASN A 345 -8.09 50.38 12.51
C ASN A 345 -7.25 51.67 12.57
N LYS A 346 -7.12 52.34 11.42
CA LYS A 346 -6.68 53.75 11.35
C LYS A 346 -7.81 54.63 11.91
N THR A 347 -7.95 54.68 13.22
CA THR A 347 -8.71 55.73 13.88
C THR A 347 -7.77 56.82 14.37
N LYS A 348 -7.67 57.85 13.52
CA LYS A 348 -7.36 59.26 13.78
C LYS A 348 -6.57 59.61 15.05
N ARG A 349 -5.29 59.90 14.86
CA ARG A 349 -4.47 60.76 15.73
C ARG A 349 -5.17 62.13 15.85
N LYS A 350 -5.67 62.48 17.05
CA LYS A 350 -6.17 63.83 17.36
C LYS A 350 -4.97 64.73 17.65
N HIS A 351 -4.76 65.73 16.78
CA HIS A 351 -3.86 66.84 17.03
C HIS A 351 -4.24 67.52 18.35
N ARG A 352 -3.33 67.53 19.33
CA ARG A 352 -3.34 68.56 20.39
C ARG A 352 -2.48 69.71 19.89
N GLY A 353 -3.15 70.75 19.40
CA GLY A 353 -2.55 72.05 19.13
C GLY A 353 -2.10 72.70 20.43
N ARG A 354 -0.89 73.28 20.38
CA ARG A 354 -0.42 74.33 21.29
C ARG A 354 -1.17 75.63 21.02
N ARG A 355 -1.43 76.40 22.07
CA ARG A 355 -1.26 77.87 22.23
C ARG A 355 -2.27 78.43 23.24
N PRO A 356 -2.05 79.63 23.79
CA PRO A 356 -0.82 80.43 23.86
C PRO A 356 -0.03 80.16 25.14
#